data_AF-A0A661JXI4-F1
#
_entry.id   AF-A0A661JXI4-F1
#
_cell.length_a   1.000
_cell.length_b   1.000
_cell.length_c   1.000
_cell.angle_alpha   90.00
_cell.angle_beta   90.00
_cell.angle_gamma   90.00
#
_symmetry.space_group_name_H-M   'P 1'
#
loop_
_entity.id
_entity.type
_entity.pdbx_description
1 polymer ?
#
loop_
_entity_poly.entity_id
_entity_poly.type
_entity_poly.pdbx_seq_one_letter_code
_entity_poly.pdbx_strand_id
1 'polypeptide(L)' 'VKVKAPPERGRANEALVALLASCLDLSPTQVKILRGHKQRRKLVEIWGIDPETLKLRLRG' A
#
# COMPACT_ATOMS: atom_id res chain seq x y z
N VAL A 1 8.54 4.24 -3.97
CA VAL A 1 7.35 3.70 -4.70
C VAL A 1 6.33 4.78 -5.07
N LYS A 2 5.96 4.88 -6.35
CA LYS A 2 4.80 5.62 -6.87
C LYS A 2 3.87 4.61 -7.54
N VAL A 3 2.68 4.40 -7.00
CA VAL A 3 1.69 3.48 -7.60
C VAL A 3 0.79 4.29 -8.52
N LYS A 4 0.80 3.99 -9.83
CA LYS A 4 -0.16 4.52 -10.81
C LYS A 4 -1.45 3.68 -10.75
N ALA A 5 -2.36 4.02 -9.84
CA ALA A 5 -3.73 3.52 -9.90
C ALA A 5 -4.68 4.73 -10.08
N PRO A 6 -5.62 4.71 -11.05
CA PRO A 6 -6.59 5.80 -11.21
C PRO A 6 -7.50 5.90 -9.97
N PRO A 7 -7.86 7.13 -9.52
CA PRO A 7 -8.57 7.33 -8.27
C PRO A 7 -10.09 7.10 -8.41
N GLU A 8 -10.53 5.86 -8.63
CA GLU A 8 -11.92 5.48 -8.32
C GLU A 8 -12.01 5.24 -6.81
N ARG A 9 -12.60 6.21 -6.08
CA ARG A 9 -12.44 6.46 -4.64
C ARG A 9 -12.68 5.28 -3.65
N GLY A 10 -13.19 4.12 -4.10
CA GLY A 10 -13.26 2.87 -3.35
C GLY A 10 -12.31 1.80 -3.91
N ARG A 11 -12.50 1.42 -5.18
CA ARG A 11 -11.71 0.40 -5.89
C ARG A 11 -10.22 0.70 -5.92
N ALA A 12 -9.82 1.96 -6.01
CA ALA A 12 -8.41 2.36 -6.04
C ALA A 12 -7.70 2.20 -4.69
N ASN A 13 -8.44 2.23 -3.58
CA ASN A 13 -7.88 1.99 -2.26
C ASN A 13 -7.70 0.49 -2.04
N GLU A 14 -8.72 -0.29 -2.36
CA GLU A 14 -8.69 -1.76 -2.27
C GLU A 14 -7.62 -2.34 -3.20
N ALA A 15 -7.55 -1.87 -4.45
CA ALA A 15 -6.51 -2.29 -5.39
C ALA A 15 -5.10 -1.92 -4.91
N LEU A 16 -4.93 -0.77 -4.26
CA LEU A 16 -3.63 -0.39 -3.68
C LEU A 16 -3.26 -1.30 -2.50
N VAL A 17 -4.22 -1.58 -1.61
CA VAL A 17 -4.02 -2.49 -0.46
C VAL A 17 -3.68 -3.89 -0.97
N ALA A 18 -4.43 -4.41 -1.94
CA ALA A 18 -4.18 -5.72 -2.55
C ALA A 18 -2.83 -5.80 -3.26
N LEU A 19 -2.45 -4.75 -3.99
CA LEU A 19 -1.14 -4.68 -4.67
C LEU A 19 0.00 -4.67 -3.65
N LEU A 20 -0.09 -3.83 -2.61
CA LEU A 20 0.94 -3.77 -1.57
C LEU A 20 1.02 -5.07 -0.78
N ALA A 21 -0.12 -5.65 -0.41
CA ALA A 21 -0.19 -6.95 0.25
C ALA A 21 0.51 -8.04 -0.57
N SER A 22 0.20 -8.11 -1.87
CA SER A 22 0.81 -9.10 -2.78
C SER A 22 2.32 -8.86 -2.97
N CYS A 23 2.75 -7.61 -3.17
CA CYS A 23 4.18 -7.29 -3.32
C CYS A 23 4.99 -7.55 -2.04
N LEU A 24 4.36 -7.43 -0.88
CA LEU A 24 5.01 -7.59 0.41
C LEU A 24 4.81 -8.98 1.01
N ASP A 25 4.10 -9.87 0.32
CA ASP A 25 3.76 -11.21 0.81
C ASP A 25 3.04 -11.16 2.17
N LEU A 26 2.11 -10.21 2.31
CA LEU A 26 1.33 -9.95 3.53
C LEU A 26 -0.17 -10.13 3.27
N SER A 27 -0.93 -10.35 4.33
CA SER A 27 -2.39 -10.29 4.26
C SER A 27 -2.89 -8.88 3.95
N PRO A 28 -4.01 -8.71 3.20
CA PRO A 28 -4.66 -7.41 3.03
C PRO A 28 -5.03 -6.73 4.35
N THR A 29 -5.30 -7.50 5.41
CA THR A 29 -5.59 -6.97 6.75
C THR A 29 -4.37 -6.33 7.41
N GLN A 30 -3.16 -6.66 6.95
CA GLN A 30 -1.91 -6.11 7.43
C GLN A 30 -1.48 -4.85 6.68
N VAL A 31 -2.32 -4.32 5.78
CA VAL A 31 -2.04 -3.10 5.02
C VAL A 31 -3.23 -2.16 5.13
N LYS A 32 -3.03 -0.99 5.76
CA LYS A 32 -4.11 -0.02 5.99
C LYS A 32 -3.70 1.37 5.53
N ILE A 33 -4.57 2.01 4.75
CA ILE A 33 -4.39 3.43 4.41
C ILE A 33 -4.84 4.26 5.62
N LEU A 34 -3.93 5.02 6.21
CA LEU A 34 -4.23 5.92 7.32
C LEU A 34 -4.70 7.30 6.84
N ARG A 35 -4.10 7.81 5.74
CA ARG A 35 -4.41 9.14 5.19
C ARG A 35 -4.26 9.18 3.68
N GLY A 36 -4.94 10.16 3.07
CA GLY A 36 -4.82 10.43 1.63
C GLY A 36 -5.73 9.61 0.74
N HIS A 37 -6.83 9.03 1.25
CA HIS A 37 -7.79 8.25 0.45
C HIS A 37 -8.27 8.95 -0.84
N LYS A 38 -8.32 10.29 -0.85
CA LYS A 38 -8.69 11.12 -2.01
C LYS A 38 -7.49 11.80 -2.69
N GLN A 39 -6.25 11.54 -2.26
CA GLN A 39 -5.04 12.19 -2.74
C GLN A 39 -4.07 11.18 -3.39
N ARG A 40 -3.19 11.67 -4.27
CA ARG A 40 -2.12 10.84 -4.88
C ARG A 40 -1.11 10.35 -3.85
N ARG A 41 -0.85 11.15 -2.80
CA ARG A 41 0.09 10.82 -1.73
C ARG A 41 -0.71 10.22 -0.57
N LYS A 42 -0.43 8.96 -0.26
CA LYS A 42 -1.12 8.20 0.80
C LYS A 42 -0.12 7.82 1.89
N LEU A 43 -0.58 7.90 3.13
CA LEU A 43 0.12 7.30 4.27
C LEU A 43 -0.48 5.92 4.50
N VAL A 44 0.36 4.89 4.44
CA VAL A 44 -0.05 3.50 4.60
C VAL A 44 0.70 2.92 5.78
N GLU A 45 -0.04 2.28 6.68
CA GLU A 45 0.47 1.51 7.79
C GLU A 45 0.52 0.04 7.39
N ILE A 46 1.63 -0.61 7.71
CA ILE A 46 1.92 -1.98 7.33
C ILE A 46 2.44 -2.71 8.56
N TRP A 47 1.89 -3.88 8.85
CA TRP A 47 2.28 -4.71 10.00
C TRP A 47 2.88 -6.05 9.57
N GLY A 48 3.69 -6.64 10.44
CA GLY A 48 4.22 -8.00 10.24
C GLY A 48 5.34 -8.11 9.20
N ILE A 49 5.99 -7.00 8.86
CA ILE A 49 7.17 -6.97 7.99
C ILE A 49 8.27 -6.16 8.64
N ASP A 50 9.51 -6.64 8.50
CA ASP A 50 10.69 -5.94 8.96
C ASP A 50 10.90 -4.62 8.16
N PRO A 51 11.25 -3.50 8.80
CA PRO A 51 11.44 -2.21 8.13
C PRO A 51 12.50 -2.21 7.02
N GLU A 52 13.56 -3.01 7.13
CA GLU A 52 14.60 -3.11 6.10
C GLU A 52 14.08 -3.88 4.89
N THR A 53 13.38 -4.99 5.13
CA THR A 53 12.70 -5.79 4.10
C THR A 53 11.65 -4.95 3.36
N LEU A 54 10.88 -4.15 4.10
CA LEU A 54 9.88 -3.25 3.53
C LEU A 54 10.54 -2.21 2.60
N LYS A 55 11.64 -1.59 3.03
CA LYS A 55 12.41 -0.65 2.19
C LYS A 55 12.95 -1.34 0.94
N LEU A 56 13.45 -2.56 1.06
CA LEU A 56 14.01 -3.32 -0.06
C LEU A 56 12.94 -3.64 -1.12
N ARG A 57 11.75 -4.10 -0.69
CA ARG A 57 10.65 -4.44 -1.62
C ARG A 57 9.94 -3.23 -2.22
N LEU A 58 9.97 -2.08 -1.54
CA LEU A 58 9.40 -0.82 -2.06
C LEU A 58 10.43 0.09 -2.76
N ARG A 59 11.67 -0.38 -2.92
CA ARG A 59 12.67 0.31 -3.74
C ARG A 59 12.23 0.26 -5.21
N GLY A 60 11.98 1.44 -5.74
CA GLY A 60 11.82 1.77 -7.14
C GLY A 60 12.23 3.21 -7.33
#